data_AF-A0A6N9Q5S1-F1
#
_entry.id   AF-A0A6N9Q5S1-F1
#
_cell.length_a   1.000
_cell.length_b   1.000
_cell.length_c   1.000
_cell.angle_alpha   90.00
_cell.angle_beta   90.00
_cell.angle_gamma   90.00
#
_symmetry.space_group_name_H-M   'P 1'
#
loop_
_entity.id
_entity.type
_entity.pdbx_description
1 polymer ?
#
loop_
_entity_poly.entity_id
_entity_poly.type
_entity_poly.pdbx_seq_one_letter_code
_entity_poly.pdbx_strand_id
1 'polypeptide(L)'
;MSKYWGCSVKNVFEKKKVNETLYWSIAESYREDGKVKQKIIKNLGNTEKAISVLKNIPEFSQYLKVIQDTVISPQKVAYKRTRI
;
A
#
# COMPACT_ATOMS: atom_id res chain seq x y z
N MET A 1 36.76 -5.05 1.44
CA MET A 1 35.92 -3.86 1.13
C MET A 1 34.47 -4.20 1.41
N SER A 2 33.91 -3.58 2.44
CA SER A 2 32.58 -3.89 2.97
C SER A 2 31.49 -3.40 2.00
N LYS A 3 30.67 -4.32 1.47
CA LYS A 3 29.49 -4.03 0.66
C LYS A 3 28.32 -3.74 1.59
N TYR A 4 28.13 -2.50 2.00
CA TYR A 4 26.91 -2.10 2.70
C TYR A 4 25.78 -1.87 1.69
N TRP A 5 24.96 -2.91 1.57
CA TRP A 5 23.53 -2.92 1.26
C TRP A 5 22.92 -1.57 0.89
N GLY A 6 22.56 -1.41 -0.38
CA GLY A 6 21.67 -0.33 -0.77
C GLY A 6 20.36 -0.43 0.02
N CYS A 7 20.10 0.56 0.87
CA CYS A 7 18.81 0.75 1.52
C CYS A 7 17.76 1.00 0.43
N SER A 8 17.19 -0.06 -0.12
CA SER A 8 16.06 0.05 -1.05
C SER A 8 14.82 0.37 -0.21
N VAL A 9 14.58 1.66 -0.06
CA VAL A 9 13.36 2.21 0.50
C VAL A 9 12.23 1.95 -0.49
N LYS A 10 11.17 1.27 -0.05
CA LYS A 10 9.98 1.02 -0.87
C LYS A 10 8.74 1.53 -0.17
N ASN A 11 7.98 2.36 -0.88
CA ASN A 11 6.66 2.79 -0.43
C ASN A 11 5.66 1.64 -0.63
N VAL A 12 5.01 1.27 0.47
CA VAL A 12 3.99 0.23 0.56
C VAL A 12 2.65 0.88 0.85
N PHE A 13 1.64 0.45 0.09
CA PHE A 13 0.28 0.91 0.27
C PHE A 13 -0.49 -0.13 1.08
N GLU A 14 -0.90 0.24 2.29
CA GLU A 14 -1.54 -0.65 3.22
C GLU A 14 -3.05 -0.37 3.29
N LYS A 15 -3.81 -1.47 3.36
CA LYS A 15 -5.26 -1.44 3.54
C LYS A 15 -5.63 -2.17 4.82
N LYS A 16 -6.53 -1.59 5.60
CA LYS A 16 -7.05 -2.19 6.83
C LYS A 16 -8.56 -2.08 6.84
N LYS A 17 -9.26 -3.19 7.07
CA LYS A 17 -10.71 -3.19 7.28
C LYS A 17 -11.00 -3.13 8.77
N VAL A 18 -11.78 -2.15 9.21
CA VAL A 18 -12.24 -2.01 10.61
C VAL A 18 -13.72 -1.70 10.56
N ASN A 19 -14.56 -2.52 11.22
CA ASN A 19 -16.02 -2.35 11.28
C ASN A 19 -16.61 -2.01 9.89
N GLU A 20 -16.35 -2.88 8.92
CA GLU A 20 -16.80 -2.75 7.52
C GLU A 20 -16.23 -1.59 6.71
N THR A 21 -15.52 -0.67 7.36
CA THR A 21 -14.89 0.48 6.73
C THR A 21 -13.45 0.17 6.32
N LEU A 22 -13.07 0.57 5.11
CA LEU A 22 -11.70 0.46 4.61
C LEU A 22 -10.89 1.71 4.93
N TYR A 23 -9.75 1.50 5.57
CA TYR A 23 -8.75 2.50 5.90
C TYR A 23 -7.47 2.26 5.12
N TRP A 24 -6.84 3.36 4.72
CA TRP A 24 -5.64 3.37 3.89
C TRP A 24 -4.50 4.12 4.58
N SER A 25 -3.29 3.59 4.44
CA SER A 25 -2.06 4.20 4.93
C SER A 25 -0.92 3.97 3.93
N ILE A 26 0.00 4.93 3.88
CA ILE A 26 1.26 4.81 3.15
C ILE A 26 2.34 4.52 4.18
N ALA A 27 3.02 3.39 4.01
CA ALA A 27 4.13 2.98 4.85
C ALA A 27 5.42 2.89 4.05
N GLU A 28 6.53 3.27 4.67
CA GLU A 28 7.87 3.10 4.14
C GLU A 28 8.42 1.77 4.65
N SER A 29 8.84 0.88 3.75
CA SER A 29 9.62 -0.30 4.13
C SER A 29 11.10 -0.04 3.91
N TYR A 30 11.89 -0.25 4.96
CA TYR A 30 13.34 -0.12 4.93
C TYR A 30 14.00 -1.30 5.63
N ARG A 31 15.29 -1.53 5.37
CA ARG A 31 16.08 -2.56 6.06
C ARG A 31 17.05 -1.92 7.02
N GLU A 32 17.04 -2.40 8.24
CA GLU A 32 17.94 -1.97 9.31
C GLU A 32 18.41 -3.22 10.04
N ASP A 33 19.73 -3.39 10.17
CA ASP A 33 20.37 -4.56 10.80
C ASP A 33 19.91 -5.92 10.25
N GLY A 34 19.72 -6.00 8.94
CA GLY A 34 19.26 -7.21 8.26
C GLY A 34 17.77 -7.53 8.47
N LYS A 35 17.02 -6.73 9.22
CA LYS A 35 15.59 -6.87 9.44
C LYS A 35 14.80 -5.87 8.58
N VAL A 36 13.68 -6.31 8.03
CA VAL A 36 12.73 -5.41 7.34
C VAL A 36 11.88 -4.72 8.39
N LYS A 37 11.91 -3.38 8.40
CA LYS A 37 11.07 -2.54 9.24
C LYS A 37 10.11 -1.75 8.37
N GLN A 38 8.96 -1.41 8.95
CA GLN A 38 7.93 -0.60 8.31
C GLN A 38 7.62 0.60 9.19
N LYS A 39 7.54 1.78 8.57
CA LYS A 39 7.15 3.02 9.23
C LYS A 39 5.99 3.64 8.48
N ILE A 40 4.89 3.90 9.17
CA ILE A 40 3.74 4.60 8.57
C ILE A 40 4.17 6.06 8.33
N ILE A 41 4.20 6.46 7.06
CA ILE A 41 4.52 7.83 6.64
C ILE A 41 3.27 8.70 6.75
N LYS A 42 2.14 8.19 6.27
CA LYS A 42 0.91 8.98 6.17
C LYS A 42 -0.33 8.11 6.31
N ASN A 43 -1.22 8.53 7.21
CA ASN A 43 -2.57 7.98 7.31
C ASN A 43 -3.48 8.73 6.34
N LEU A 44 -4.08 8.00 5.41
CA LEU A 44 -5.02 8.55 4.43
C LEU A 44 -6.46 8.46 4.92
N GLY A 45 -6.72 7.60 5.90
CA GLY A 45 -8.05 7.40 6.49
C GLY A 45 -8.95 6.59 5.57
N ASN A 46 -10.25 6.91 5.58
CA ASN A 46 -11.25 6.21 4.79
C ASN A 46 -10.98 6.37 3.28
N THR A 47 -11.55 5.48 2.47
CA THR A 47 -11.45 5.50 1.00
C THR A 47 -11.70 6.88 0.38
N GLU A 48 -12.75 7.59 0.79
CA GLU A 48 -13.07 8.93 0.26
C GLU A 48 -11.98 9.96 0.55
N LYS A 49 -11.50 9.99 1.81
CA LYS A 49 -10.40 10.86 2.23
C LYS A 49 -9.11 10.50 1.50
N ALA A 50 -8.82 9.21 1.37
CA ALA A 50 -7.66 8.73 0.64
C ALA A 50 -7.67 9.19 -0.82
N ILE A 51 -8.79 9.06 -1.53
CA ILE A 51 -8.94 9.53 -2.91
C ILE A 51 -8.71 11.05 -3.00
N SER A 52 -9.27 11.84 -2.08
CA SER A 52 -9.09 13.30 -2.08
C SER A 52 -7.62 13.69 -1.89
N VAL A 53 -6.91 13.05 -0.96
CA VAL A 53 -5.49 13.32 -0.69
C VAL A 53 -4.61 12.89 -1.86
N LEU A 54 -4.87 11.72 -2.43
CA LEU A 54 -4.09 11.17 -3.53
C LEU A 54 -4.32 11.92 -4.85
N LYS A 55 -5.50 12.51 -5.08
CA LYS A 55 -5.75 13.40 -6.23
C LYS A 55 -4.90 14.67 -6.18
N ASN A 56 -4.60 15.14 -4.97
CA ASN A 56 -3.81 16.36 -4.78
C ASN A 56 -2.29 16.11 -4.84
N ILE A 57 -1.84 14.85 -4.89
CA ILE A 57 -0.41 14.50 -4.89
C ILE A 57 -0.11 13.59 -6.10
N PRO A 58 0.42 14.14 -7.21
CA PRO A 58 0.61 13.39 -8.46
C PRO A 58 1.59 12.20 -8.31
N GLU A 59 2.53 12.28 -7.38
CA GLU A 59 3.51 11.22 -7.06
C GLU A 59 2.84 9.90 -6.61
N PHE A 60 1.63 10.00 -6.09
CA PHE A 60 0.87 8.88 -5.56
C PHE A 60 -0.31 8.46 -6.46
N SER A 61 -0.37 8.96 -7.70
CA SER A 61 -1.39 8.62 -8.70
C SER A 61 -1.49 7.11 -8.97
N GLN A 62 -0.37 6.39 -8.89
CA GLN A 62 -0.30 4.94 -8.98
C GLN A 62 -1.14 4.22 -7.92
N TYR A 63 -1.26 4.77 -6.71
CA TYR A 63 -2.07 4.19 -5.63
C TYR A 63 -3.58 4.44 -5.82
N LEU A 64 -3.99 5.47 -6.57
CA LEU A 64 -5.39 5.68 -6.91
C LEU A 64 -5.98 4.52 -7.69
N LYS A 65 -5.22 3.97 -8.65
CA LYS A 65 -5.65 2.80 -9.44
C LYS A 65 -5.93 1.60 -8.54
N VAL A 66 -5.04 1.36 -7.57
CA VAL A 66 -5.19 0.26 -6.59
C VAL A 66 -6.46 0.41 -5.76
N ILE A 67 -6.77 1.63 -5.29
CA ILE A 67 -8.02 1.89 -4.56
C ILE A 67 -9.23 1.62 -5.46
N GLN A 68 -9.22 2.16 -6.67
CA GLN A 68 -10.33 1.98 -7.63
C GLN A 68 -10.57 0.50 -7.93
N ASP A 69 -9.52 -0.27 -8.24
CA ASP A 69 -9.62 -1.70 -8.48
C ASP A 69 -10.18 -2.44 -7.24
N THR A 70 -9.77 -2.04 -6.04
CA THR A 70 -10.22 -2.67 -4.79
C THR A 70 -11.68 -2.38 -4.47
N VAL A 71 -12.15 -1.15 -4.73
CA VAL A 71 -13.54 -0.73 -4.48
C VAL A 71 -14.49 -1.29 -5.54
N ILE A 72 -14.03 -1.35 -6.79
CA ILE A 72 -14.83 -1.79 -7.95
C ILE A 72 -14.89 -3.32 -8.05
N SER A 73 -14.00 -4.06 -7.37
CA SER A 73 -13.98 -5.54 -7.41
C SER A 73 -14.20 -6.22 -6.05
N PRO A 74 -15.39 -6.12 -5.42
CA PRO A 74 -15.73 -7.05 -4.36
C PRO A 74 -15.87 -8.52 -4.84
N GLN A 75 -15.89 -8.80 -6.16
CA GLN A 75 -16.30 -10.12 -6.69
C GLN A 75 -15.35 -10.82 -7.69
N LYS A 76 -14.19 -10.26 -8.07
CA LYS A 76 -13.31 -10.88 -9.10
C LYS A 76 -12.05 -11.56 -8.57
N VAL A 77 -12.11 -12.18 -7.41
CA VAL A 77 -11.05 -13.13 -6.98
C VAL A 77 -11.64 -14.49 -6.65
N ALA A 78 -12.33 -15.08 -7.63
CA ALA A 78 -12.23 -16.53 -7.80
C ALA A 78 -10.82 -16.80 -8.33
N TYR A 79 -9.89 -17.00 -7.41
CA TYR A 79 -8.54 -17.47 -7.70
C TYR A 79 -8.65 -18.70 -8.62
N LYS A 80 -8.14 -18.58 -9.85
CA LYS A 80 -7.82 -19.74 -10.65
C LYS A 80 -6.76 -20.52 -9.88
N ARG A 81 -7.18 -21.59 -9.21
CA ARG A 81 -6.29 -22.65 -8.75
C ARG A 81 -5.66 -23.25 -10.01
N THR A 82 -4.41 -22.91 -10.28
CA THR A 82 -3.62 -23.65 -11.27
C THR A 82 -2.42 -24.27 -10.57
N ARG A 83 -2.50 -25.59 -10.41
CA ARG A 83 -1.45 -26.62 -10.27
C ARG A 83 -2.24 -27.87 -9.90
N ILE A 84 -2.25 -28.94 -10.69
CA ILE A 84 -1.13 -29.75 -11.18
C ILE A 84 -1.45 -30.27 -12.58
#